data_AF-A0A521PKL5-F1
#
_entry.id   AF-A0A521PKL5-F1
#
_cell.length_a   1.000
_cell.length_b   1.000
_cell.length_c   1.000
_cell.angle_alpha   90.00
_cell.angle_beta   90.00
_cell.angle_gamma   90.00
#
_symmetry.space_group_name_H-M   'P 1'
#
loop_
_entity.id
_entity.type
_entity.pdbx_description
1 polymer ?
#
loop_
_entity_poly.entity_id
_entity_poly.type
_entity_poly.pdbx_seq_one_letter_code
_entity_poly.pdbx_strand_id
1 'polypeptide(L)'
;MSKPGKTALILTGGGARAAYQVGVLQALQLIRRDAGEKRRASPFRIICGTSAGALNAMALASRADHYDLALRAMVEVWRDFRTEQVYRSDSFGVIQSGAKWLTLFSLGWAVARWRRARPRSLLDNEPLRELLPHLFDMERLPELMAKGHIDAVAVTGSSYTSGEHVTYYDSAEPIEPWTRSQRLAVRERLTLDHLMASSAIPFVFPAVKLDVQGRPHYLGDGSMRQAAPISPAIHLGADRILVVGAGRLHEPQETRPMATEYPNLAQIAGHAMSSIFLDALAVDIERMQRVNSTLRLLTP
;
A
#
# COMPACT_ATOMS: atom_id res chain seq x y z
N MET A 1 16.51 26.35 -19.70
CA MET A 1 15.30 26.11 -18.87
C MET A 1 15.39 24.68 -18.38
N SER A 2 15.48 24.46 -17.05
CA SER A 2 15.45 23.09 -16.52
C SER A 2 14.13 22.43 -16.94
N LYS A 3 14.18 21.16 -17.37
CA LYS A 3 12.95 20.39 -17.60
C LYS A 3 12.10 20.47 -16.32
N PRO A 4 10.78 20.68 -16.41
CA PRO A 4 9.94 20.73 -15.22
C PRO A 4 10.11 19.43 -14.42
N GLY A 5 10.45 19.54 -13.14
CA GLY A 5 10.81 18.41 -12.30
C GLY A 5 9.68 17.37 -12.16
N LYS A 6 10.07 16.09 -12.09
CA LYS A 6 9.20 14.91 -11.96
C LYS A 6 8.46 14.98 -10.63
N THR A 7 7.13 14.92 -10.68
CA THR A 7 6.30 14.89 -9.48
C THR A 7 5.86 13.46 -9.20
N ALA A 8 6.09 12.99 -7.98
CA ALA A 8 5.65 11.69 -7.50
C ALA A 8 4.39 11.80 -6.64
N LEU A 9 3.56 10.77 -6.69
CA LEU A 9 2.45 10.51 -5.78
C LEU A 9 2.78 9.29 -4.93
N ILE A 10 2.58 9.41 -3.61
CA ILE A 10 2.70 8.30 -2.66
C ILE A 10 1.35 8.10 -1.96
N LEU A 11 0.78 6.91 -2.11
CA LEU A 11 -0.46 6.49 -1.46
C LEU A 11 -0.15 5.44 -0.39
N THR A 12 -0.32 5.79 0.88
CA THR A 12 0.05 4.89 1.99
C THR A 12 -0.97 3.78 2.22
N GLY A 13 -0.60 2.81 3.06
CA GLY A 13 -1.56 1.85 3.61
C GLY A 13 -2.60 2.52 4.51
N GLY A 14 -3.77 1.89 4.64
CA GLY A 14 -4.88 2.41 5.44
C GLY A 14 -6.18 1.59 5.44
N GLY A 15 -6.23 0.46 4.72
CA GLY A 15 -7.44 -0.32 4.54
C GLY A 15 -8.58 0.52 3.94
N ALA A 16 -9.78 0.42 4.52
CA ALA A 16 -10.96 1.19 4.06
C ALA A 16 -10.75 2.72 4.08
N ARG A 17 -9.82 3.23 4.90
CA ARG A 17 -9.50 4.67 4.93
C ARG A 17 -8.84 5.16 3.64
N ALA A 18 -8.39 4.27 2.75
CA ALA A 18 -7.87 4.65 1.45
C ALA A 18 -8.91 5.33 0.54
N ALA A 19 -10.22 5.26 0.85
CA ALA A 19 -11.25 6.08 0.21
C ALA A 19 -10.94 7.60 0.33
N TYR A 20 -10.35 8.04 1.45
CA TYR A 20 -9.91 9.42 1.63
C TYR A 20 -8.90 9.85 0.56
N GLN A 21 -8.00 8.95 0.16
CA GLN A 21 -6.99 9.24 -0.87
C GLN A 21 -7.65 9.59 -2.19
N VAL A 22 -8.72 8.88 -2.55
CA VAL A 22 -9.49 9.15 -3.78
C VAL A 22 -10.20 10.50 -3.70
N GLY A 23 -10.74 10.86 -2.53
CA GLY A 23 -11.30 12.19 -2.28
C GLY A 23 -10.26 13.32 -2.43
N VAL A 24 -9.04 13.14 -1.91
CA VAL A 24 -7.94 14.11 -2.10
C VAL A 24 -7.57 14.27 -3.58
N LEU A 25 -7.49 13.16 -4.32
CA LEU A 25 -7.21 13.21 -5.76
C LEU A 25 -8.34 13.88 -6.55
N GLN A 26 -9.60 13.69 -6.14
CA GLN A 26 -10.75 14.42 -6.70
C GLN A 26 -10.66 15.92 -6.41
N ALA A 27 -10.28 16.33 -5.20
CA ALA A 27 -10.07 17.74 -4.89
C ALA A 27 -8.94 18.35 -5.72
N LEU A 28 -7.83 17.62 -5.90
CA LEU A 28 -6.73 18.04 -6.78
C LEU A 28 -7.16 18.20 -8.24
N GLN A 29 -8.05 17.34 -8.73
CA GLN A 29 -8.63 17.47 -10.05
C GLN A 29 -9.41 18.78 -10.20
N LEU A 30 -10.21 19.16 -9.21
CA LEU A 30 -10.95 20.43 -9.21
C LEU A 30 -9.99 21.61 -9.23
N ILE A 31 -9.00 21.63 -8.33
CA ILE A 31 -7.98 22.68 -8.26
C ILE A 31 -7.23 22.83 -9.60
N ARG A 32 -6.88 21.71 -10.25
CA ARG A 32 -6.23 21.73 -11.57
C ARG A 32 -7.12 22.37 -12.64
N ARG A 33 -8.42 22.05 -12.64
CA ARG A 33 -9.38 22.63 -13.58
C ARG A 33 -9.55 24.13 -13.35
N ASP A 34 -9.69 24.54 -12.09
CA ASP A 34 -9.82 25.96 -11.72
C ASP A 34 -8.56 26.76 -12.08
N ALA A 35 -7.39 26.13 -11.99
CA ALA A 35 -6.11 26.70 -12.45
C ALA A 35 -5.93 26.69 -13.98
N GLY A 36 -6.92 26.23 -14.76
CA GLY A 36 -6.88 26.21 -16.23
C GLY A 36 -5.99 25.13 -16.84
N GLU A 37 -5.63 24.08 -16.10
CA GLU A 37 -4.83 22.97 -16.61
C GLU A 37 -5.60 22.18 -17.67
N LYS A 38 -5.04 22.11 -18.89
CA LYS A 38 -5.67 21.44 -20.04
C LYS A 38 -5.21 20.00 -20.23
N ARG A 39 -4.12 19.58 -19.58
CA ARG A 39 -3.59 18.21 -19.71
C ARG A 39 -4.54 17.19 -19.09
N ARG A 40 -4.99 16.26 -19.93
CA ARG A 40 -5.82 15.10 -19.53
C ARG A 40 -5.01 14.00 -18.81
N ALA A 41 -3.69 14.03 -18.96
CA ALA A 41 -2.79 13.08 -18.31
C ALA A 41 -2.61 13.37 -16.81
N SER A 42 -2.14 12.34 -16.11
CA SER A 42 -1.73 12.40 -14.71
C SER A 42 -0.69 13.50 -14.52
N PRO A 43 -0.79 14.30 -13.44
CA PRO A 43 0.26 15.24 -13.08
C PRO A 43 1.45 14.53 -12.40
N PHE A 44 1.28 13.25 -12.05
CA PHE A 44 2.27 12.42 -11.38
C PHE A 44 2.91 11.47 -12.38
N ARG A 45 4.22 11.60 -12.56
CA ARG A 45 5.01 10.70 -13.41
C ARG A 45 5.57 9.51 -12.62
N ILE A 46 5.59 9.59 -11.29
CA ILE A 46 6.01 8.48 -10.43
C ILE A 46 4.86 8.18 -9.48
N ILE A 47 4.42 6.93 -9.39
CA ILE A 47 3.30 6.55 -8.52
C ILE A 47 3.70 5.37 -7.65
N CYS A 48 3.80 5.61 -6.35
CA CYS A 48 4.16 4.61 -5.35
C CYS A 48 2.95 4.31 -4.46
N GLY A 49 2.76 3.05 -4.08
CA GLY A 49 1.70 2.69 -3.16
C GLY A 49 2.03 1.51 -2.25
N THR A 50 1.34 1.48 -1.11
CA THR A 50 1.45 0.40 -0.11
C THR A 50 0.06 -0.04 0.32
N SER A 51 -0.19 -1.35 0.42
CA SER A 51 -1.48 -1.92 0.86
C SER A 51 -2.65 -1.38 0.03
N ALA A 52 -3.76 -0.96 0.65
CA ALA A 52 -4.87 -0.32 -0.06
C ALA A 52 -4.45 0.88 -0.93
N GLY A 53 -3.38 1.59 -0.56
CA GLY A 53 -2.77 2.64 -1.39
C GLY A 53 -2.10 2.12 -2.66
N ALA A 54 -1.55 0.89 -2.65
CA ALA A 54 -1.02 0.22 -3.84
C ALA A 54 -2.13 -0.07 -4.87
N LEU A 55 -3.32 -0.45 -4.40
CA LEU A 55 -4.49 -0.68 -5.26
C LEU A 55 -4.92 0.62 -5.95
N ASN A 56 -5.08 1.69 -5.18
CA ASN A 56 -5.39 3.01 -5.73
C ASN A 56 -4.29 3.53 -6.67
N ALA A 57 -3.03 3.29 -6.33
CA ALA A 57 -1.87 3.68 -7.13
C ALA A 57 -1.89 3.00 -8.50
N MET A 58 -2.14 1.68 -8.55
CA MET A 58 -2.18 0.95 -9.82
C MET A 58 -3.44 1.26 -10.63
N ALA A 59 -4.59 1.47 -9.97
CA ALA A 59 -5.81 1.95 -10.63
C ALA A 59 -5.59 3.30 -11.35
N LEU A 60 -4.83 4.20 -10.72
CA LEU A 60 -4.48 5.49 -11.29
C LEU A 60 -3.40 5.37 -12.39
N ALA A 61 -2.34 4.61 -12.12
CA ALA A 61 -1.18 4.46 -13.00
C ALA A 61 -1.53 3.80 -14.34
N SER A 62 -2.34 2.74 -14.30
CA SER A 62 -2.85 2.03 -15.48
C SER A 62 -3.76 2.87 -16.39
N ARG A 63 -4.16 4.06 -15.94
CA ARG A 63 -4.99 5.02 -16.68
C ARG A 63 -4.38 6.43 -16.64
N ALA A 64 -3.06 6.53 -16.52
CA ALA A 64 -2.34 7.80 -16.39
C ALA A 64 -2.52 8.74 -17.60
N ASP A 65 -2.86 8.21 -18.77
CA ASP A 65 -3.23 8.96 -19.97
C ASP A 65 -4.62 9.64 -19.88
N HIS A 66 -5.51 9.10 -19.04
CA HIS A 66 -6.90 9.52 -18.86
C HIS A 66 -7.23 9.74 -17.37
N TYR A 67 -6.48 10.65 -16.72
CA TYR A 67 -6.55 10.91 -15.28
C TYR A 67 -7.98 11.17 -14.78
N ASP A 68 -8.74 11.98 -15.52
CA ASP A 68 -10.09 12.35 -15.13
C ASP A 68 -11.07 11.17 -15.12
N LEU A 69 -10.92 10.24 -16.06
CA LEU A 69 -11.72 9.03 -16.13
C LEU A 69 -11.29 8.03 -15.06
N ALA A 70 -9.98 7.93 -14.81
CA ALA A 70 -9.44 7.09 -13.74
C ALA A 70 -10.05 7.48 -12.38
N LEU A 71 -10.04 8.78 -12.06
CA LEU A 71 -10.61 9.26 -10.79
C LEU A 71 -12.11 9.03 -10.68
N ARG A 72 -12.88 9.23 -11.76
CA ARG A 72 -14.33 8.93 -11.74
C ARG A 72 -14.60 7.46 -11.43
N ALA A 73 -13.90 6.55 -12.12
CA ALA A 73 -14.03 5.12 -11.89
C ALA A 73 -13.62 4.74 -10.46
N MET A 74 -12.52 5.31 -9.94
CA MET A 74 -12.11 5.08 -8.55
C MET A 74 -13.17 5.57 -7.55
N VAL A 75 -13.78 6.73 -7.77
CA VAL A 75 -14.87 7.23 -6.90
C VAL A 75 -16.07 6.31 -6.91
N GLU A 76 -16.48 5.80 -8.07
CA GLU A 76 -17.59 4.83 -8.20
C GLU A 76 -17.29 3.54 -7.43
N VAL A 77 -16.09 2.97 -7.63
CA VAL A 77 -15.64 1.77 -6.92
C VAL A 77 -15.70 1.98 -5.40
N TRP A 78 -15.17 3.09 -4.89
CA TRP A 78 -15.14 3.34 -3.45
C TRP A 78 -16.51 3.71 -2.87
N ARG A 79 -17.44 4.25 -3.66
CA ARG A 79 -18.82 4.53 -3.23
C ARG A 79 -19.64 3.26 -3.03
N ASP A 80 -19.43 2.27 -3.91
CA ASP A 80 -20.20 1.02 -3.92
C ASP A 80 -19.44 -0.14 -3.26
N PHE A 81 -18.29 0.14 -2.64
CA PHE A 81 -17.40 -0.88 -2.07
C PHE A 81 -18.02 -1.59 -0.86
N ARG A 82 -18.05 -2.92 -0.91
CA ARG A 82 -18.58 -3.79 0.15
C ARG A 82 -17.51 -4.72 0.68
N THR A 83 -17.62 -5.12 1.95
CA THR A 83 -16.66 -6.00 2.62
C THR A 83 -16.52 -7.36 1.95
N GLU A 84 -17.62 -7.87 1.39
CA GLU A 84 -17.71 -9.16 0.71
C GLU A 84 -16.83 -9.21 -0.56
N GLN A 85 -16.54 -8.04 -1.15
CA GLN A 85 -15.69 -7.91 -2.32
C GLN A 85 -14.20 -7.97 -1.97
N VAL A 86 -13.85 -7.80 -0.70
CA VAL A 86 -12.46 -7.87 -0.21
C VAL A 86 -12.16 -9.25 0.36
N TYR A 87 -13.13 -9.84 1.06
CA TYR A 87 -13.00 -11.15 1.67
C TYR A 87 -14.34 -11.85 1.84
N ARG A 88 -14.33 -13.18 1.85
CA ARG A 88 -15.53 -13.96 2.15
C ARG A 88 -15.91 -13.79 3.63
N SER A 89 -16.99 -13.06 3.88
CA SER A 89 -17.50 -12.71 5.22
C SER A 89 -18.57 -13.68 5.73
N ASP A 90 -18.60 -14.90 5.21
CA ASP A 90 -19.54 -15.94 5.63
C ASP A 90 -19.46 -16.04 7.16
N SER A 91 -20.50 -15.59 7.86
CA SER A 91 -20.49 -15.52 9.34
C SER A 91 -20.30 -16.90 9.98
N PHE A 92 -20.49 -17.97 9.22
CA PHE A 92 -20.14 -19.35 9.56
C PHE A 92 -18.63 -19.65 9.43
N GLY A 93 -17.93 -19.08 8.45
CA GLY A 93 -16.50 -19.26 8.22
C GLY A 93 -15.63 -18.59 9.27
N VAL A 94 -16.01 -17.39 9.74
CA VAL A 94 -15.31 -16.70 10.84
C VAL A 94 -15.49 -17.44 12.17
N ILE A 95 -16.69 -17.95 12.45
CA ILE A 95 -16.97 -18.79 13.64
C ILE A 95 -16.23 -20.13 13.53
N GLN A 96 -16.18 -20.76 12.36
CA GLN A 96 -15.48 -22.03 12.17
C GLN A 96 -13.95 -21.85 12.23
N SER A 97 -13.41 -20.74 11.74
CA SER A 97 -11.99 -20.36 11.88
C SER A 97 -11.63 -20.00 13.32
N GLY A 98 -12.51 -19.28 14.04
CA GLY A 98 -12.38 -19.00 15.46
C GLY A 98 -12.48 -20.25 16.34
N ALA A 99 -13.39 -21.17 16.02
CA ALA A 99 -13.54 -22.46 16.68
C ALA A 99 -12.35 -23.40 16.43
N LYS A 100 -11.74 -23.35 15.24
CA LYS A 100 -10.48 -24.06 14.92
C LYS A 100 -9.31 -23.55 15.76
N TRP A 101 -9.23 -22.25 16.00
CA TRP A 101 -8.23 -21.67 16.91
C TRP A 101 -8.53 -22.01 18.36
N LEU A 102 -9.78 -21.90 18.81
CA LEU A 102 -10.19 -22.34 20.15
C LEU A 102 -9.85 -23.81 20.41
N THR A 103 -10.08 -24.72 19.45
CA THR A 103 -9.67 -26.13 19.58
C THR A 103 -8.15 -26.33 19.55
N LEU A 104 -7.41 -25.51 18.82
CA LEU A 104 -5.93 -25.46 18.87
C LEU A 104 -5.42 -25.07 20.27
N PHE A 105 -6.06 -24.10 20.92
CA PHE A 105 -5.70 -23.62 22.25
C PHE A 105 -6.27 -24.47 23.41
N SER A 106 -7.42 -25.14 23.23
CA SER A 106 -8.09 -25.90 24.29
C SER A 106 -7.80 -27.41 24.29
N LEU A 107 -7.53 -28.04 23.13
CA LEU A 107 -7.30 -29.50 23.01
C LEU A 107 -6.23 -29.90 21.96
N GLY A 108 -5.55 -28.94 21.31
CA GLY A 108 -5.10 -29.13 19.92
C GLY A 108 -3.61 -29.28 19.63
N TRP A 109 -2.74 -29.62 20.60
CA TRP A 109 -1.37 -30.06 20.30
C TRP A 109 -1.37 -31.52 19.82
N ALA A 110 -2.32 -32.33 20.29
CA ALA A 110 -2.53 -33.71 19.85
C ALA A 110 -3.29 -33.81 18.50
N VAL A 111 -4.30 -32.97 18.28
CA VAL A 111 -5.13 -33.00 17.04
C VAL A 111 -4.44 -32.32 15.85
N ALA A 112 -3.64 -31.26 16.08
CA ALA A 112 -2.87 -30.60 15.02
C ALA A 112 -1.79 -31.50 14.39
N ARG A 113 -1.38 -32.58 15.07
CA ARG A 113 -0.49 -33.62 14.50
C ARG A 113 -1.22 -34.51 13.48
N TRP A 114 -2.53 -34.69 13.62
CA TRP A 114 -3.37 -35.52 12.74
C TRP A 114 -3.95 -34.76 11.55
N ARG A 115 -4.26 -33.46 11.71
CA ARG A 115 -4.67 -32.60 10.59
C ARG A 115 -3.51 -31.72 10.15
N ARG A 116 -2.88 -32.08 9.02
CA ARG A 116 -1.85 -31.31 8.29
C ARG A 116 -2.30 -29.91 7.81
N ALA A 117 -3.46 -29.41 8.26
CA ALA A 117 -3.98 -28.10 7.91
C ALA A 117 -3.59 -27.09 9.00
N ARG A 118 -2.44 -26.43 8.81
CA ARG A 118 -2.12 -25.21 9.56
C ARG A 118 -2.92 -24.06 8.92
N PRO A 119 -3.94 -23.47 9.57
CA PRO A 119 -4.65 -22.33 9.00
C PRO A 119 -3.66 -21.17 8.80
N ARG A 120 -3.54 -20.68 7.57
CA ARG A 120 -2.55 -19.67 7.15
C ARG A 120 -3.04 -18.22 7.28
N SER A 121 -4.36 -18.02 7.37
CA SER A 121 -5.03 -16.71 7.53
C SER A 121 -6.43 -16.90 8.15
N LEU A 122 -7.00 -15.83 8.71
CA LEU A 122 -8.38 -15.81 9.24
C LEU A 122 -9.43 -15.72 8.12
N LEU A 123 -9.11 -14.99 7.06
CA LEU A 123 -9.99 -14.71 5.93
C LEU A 123 -9.32 -15.08 4.61
N ASP A 124 -10.17 -15.40 3.63
CA ASP A 124 -9.80 -15.64 2.24
C ASP A 124 -10.01 -14.35 1.43
N ASN A 125 -8.95 -13.84 0.80
CA ASN A 125 -8.95 -12.63 -0.02
C ASN A 125 -9.01 -12.92 -1.53
N GLU A 126 -9.40 -14.14 -1.93
CA GLU A 126 -9.69 -14.46 -3.33
C GLU A 126 -10.71 -13.51 -3.99
N PRO A 127 -11.78 -13.04 -3.33
CA PRO A 127 -12.70 -12.06 -3.93
C PRO A 127 -12.00 -10.77 -4.39
N LEU A 128 -10.99 -10.30 -3.63
CA LEU A 128 -10.20 -9.14 -4.01
C LEU A 128 -9.37 -9.45 -5.27
N ARG A 129 -8.75 -10.64 -5.33
CA ARG A 129 -7.98 -11.08 -6.50
C ARG A 129 -8.85 -11.11 -7.76
N GLU A 130 -10.07 -11.61 -7.66
CA GLU A 130 -11.03 -11.66 -8.76
C GLU A 130 -11.53 -10.26 -9.16
N LEU A 131 -11.70 -9.34 -8.19
CA LEU A 131 -12.17 -7.98 -8.44
C LEU A 131 -11.14 -7.13 -9.19
N LEU A 132 -9.86 -7.19 -8.78
CA LEU A 132 -8.84 -6.23 -9.24
C LEU A 132 -8.69 -6.13 -10.78
N PRO A 133 -8.66 -7.23 -11.57
CA PRO A 133 -8.62 -7.16 -13.03
C PRO A 133 -9.80 -6.43 -13.68
N HIS A 134 -10.96 -6.37 -13.00
CA HIS A 134 -12.12 -5.63 -13.48
C HIS A 134 -12.02 -4.12 -13.21
N LEU A 135 -11.19 -3.71 -12.24
CA LEU A 135 -11.03 -2.32 -11.86
C LEU A 135 -9.99 -1.61 -12.71
N PHE A 136 -8.91 -2.30 -13.07
CA PHE A 136 -7.82 -1.73 -13.85
C PHE A 136 -6.95 -2.79 -14.53
N ASP A 137 -6.25 -2.36 -15.58
CA ASP A 137 -5.38 -3.22 -16.39
C ASP A 137 -3.91 -2.77 -16.29
N MET A 138 -3.11 -3.53 -15.53
CA MET A 138 -1.67 -3.28 -15.37
C MET A 138 -0.86 -3.65 -16.62
N GLU A 139 -1.41 -4.40 -17.57
CA GLU A 139 -0.71 -4.74 -18.82
C GLU A 139 -0.44 -3.48 -19.67
N ARG A 140 -1.20 -2.40 -19.44
CA ARG A 140 -1.01 -1.09 -20.07
C ARG A 140 0.23 -0.32 -19.59
N LEU A 141 0.81 -0.68 -18.44
CA LEU A 141 1.89 0.11 -17.82
C LEU A 141 3.11 0.30 -18.74
N PRO A 142 3.65 -0.73 -19.43
CA PRO A 142 4.78 -0.55 -20.35
C PRO A 142 4.46 0.40 -21.51
N GLU A 143 3.24 0.35 -22.07
CA GLU A 143 2.80 1.24 -23.14
C GLU A 143 2.71 2.69 -22.64
N LEU A 144 2.13 2.90 -21.46
CA LEU A 144 2.03 4.22 -20.82
C LEU A 144 3.41 4.81 -20.49
N MET A 145 4.36 3.95 -20.10
CA MET A 145 5.76 4.31 -19.90
C MET A 145 6.43 4.73 -21.21
N ALA A 146 6.30 3.92 -22.26
CA ALA A 146 6.85 4.24 -23.58
C ALA A 146 6.29 5.55 -24.17
N LYS A 147 5.01 5.85 -23.91
CA LYS A 147 4.35 7.10 -24.32
C LYS A 147 4.64 8.29 -23.40
N GLY A 148 5.39 8.09 -22.31
CA GLY A 148 5.77 9.16 -21.38
C GLY A 148 4.64 9.67 -20.48
N HIS A 149 3.57 8.89 -20.30
CA HIS A 149 2.49 9.22 -19.36
C HIS A 149 2.88 8.94 -17.90
N ILE A 150 3.78 7.98 -17.69
CA ILE A 150 4.33 7.60 -16.40
C ILE A 150 5.80 7.21 -16.58
N ASP A 151 6.65 7.51 -15.61
CA ASP A 151 8.08 7.18 -15.63
C ASP A 151 8.36 5.94 -14.78
N ALA A 152 7.65 5.78 -13.66
CA ALA A 152 7.84 4.64 -12.78
C ALA A 152 6.64 4.38 -11.86
N VAL A 153 6.52 3.13 -11.43
CA VAL A 153 5.57 2.67 -10.41
C VAL A 153 6.28 1.85 -9.36
N ALA A 154 5.79 1.88 -8.11
CA ALA A 154 6.31 1.03 -7.05
C ALA A 154 5.24 0.52 -6.10
N VAL A 155 5.41 -0.72 -5.65
CA VAL A 155 4.58 -1.40 -4.66
C VAL A 155 5.47 -1.99 -3.58
N THR A 156 5.17 -1.68 -2.32
CA THR A 156 5.95 -2.19 -1.18
C THR A 156 5.23 -3.35 -0.50
N GLY A 157 5.97 -4.42 -0.16
CA GLY A 157 5.53 -5.53 0.68
C GLY A 157 6.53 -5.78 1.82
N SER A 158 6.09 -6.51 2.85
CA SER A 158 6.93 -6.88 3.99
C SER A 158 7.25 -8.37 3.95
N SER A 159 8.55 -8.70 3.92
CA SER A 159 9.03 -10.08 3.84
C SER A 159 9.01 -10.75 5.22
N TYR A 160 8.14 -11.75 5.39
CA TYR A 160 8.17 -12.63 6.57
C TYR A 160 9.37 -13.57 6.57
N THR A 161 10.00 -13.78 5.41
CA THR A 161 11.17 -14.64 5.26
C THR A 161 12.45 -13.97 5.73
N SER A 162 12.66 -12.69 5.37
CA SER A 162 13.89 -11.95 5.69
C SER A 162 13.71 -10.86 6.75
N GLY A 163 12.47 -10.46 7.05
CA GLY A 163 12.18 -9.32 7.92
C GLY A 163 12.36 -7.95 7.24
N GLU A 164 12.67 -7.93 5.94
CA GLU A 164 12.94 -6.71 5.19
C GLU A 164 11.68 -6.18 4.48
N HIS A 165 11.67 -4.86 4.23
CA HIS A 165 10.74 -4.27 3.29
C HIS A 165 11.24 -4.42 1.86
N VAL A 166 10.41 -5.00 1.01
CA VAL A 166 10.70 -5.17 -0.41
C VAL A 166 9.87 -4.17 -1.20
N THR A 167 10.54 -3.33 -1.97
CA THR A 167 9.88 -2.43 -2.94
C THR A 167 10.05 -2.99 -4.33
N TYR A 168 8.97 -3.52 -4.90
CA TYR A 168 8.93 -3.90 -6.30
C TYR A 168 8.65 -2.65 -7.12
N TYR A 169 9.38 -2.45 -8.20
CA TYR A 169 9.17 -1.30 -9.06
C TYR A 169 9.40 -1.63 -10.54
N ASP A 170 8.69 -0.88 -11.38
CA ASP A 170 8.88 -0.87 -12.83
C ASP A 170 9.11 0.58 -13.29
N SER A 171 9.94 0.75 -14.32
CA SER A 171 10.39 2.06 -14.77
C SER A 171 10.68 2.11 -16.26
N ALA A 172 10.31 3.23 -16.88
CA ALA A 172 10.50 3.53 -18.30
C ALA A 172 11.99 3.55 -18.68
N GLU A 173 12.80 4.18 -17.84
CA GLU A 173 14.26 4.15 -17.94
C GLU A 173 14.83 3.15 -16.91
N PRO A 174 15.90 2.40 -17.22
CA PRO A 174 16.54 1.53 -16.25
C PRO A 174 17.02 2.32 -15.03
N ILE A 175 16.51 1.95 -13.85
CA ILE A 175 16.98 2.45 -12.56
C ILE A 175 17.54 1.26 -11.80
N GLU A 176 18.78 1.37 -11.32
CA GLU A 176 19.45 0.31 -10.57
C GLU A 176 18.72 0.01 -9.25
N PRO A 177 18.51 -1.27 -8.90
CA PRO A 177 17.96 -1.66 -7.60
C PRO A 177 18.79 -1.08 -6.45
N TRP A 178 18.11 -0.64 -5.38
CA TRP A 178 18.76 -0.07 -4.21
C TRP A 178 18.53 -0.90 -2.95
N THR A 179 19.55 -0.92 -2.08
CA THR A 179 19.48 -1.56 -0.76
C THR A 179 19.74 -0.52 0.33
N ARG A 180 19.01 -0.62 1.43
CA ARG A 180 19.14 0.17 2.66
C ARG A 180 19.00 -0.75 3.87
N SER A 181 19.24 -0.21 5.06
CA SER A 181 19.05 -0.98 6.29
C SER A 181 17.60 -1.50 6.38
N GLN A 182 17.45 -2.83 6.37
CA GLN A 182 16.16 -3.55 6.39
C GLN A 182 15.20 -3.24 5.22
N ARG A 183 15.73 -2.73 4.10
CA ARG A 183 14.92 -2.44 2.92
C ARG A 183 15.69 -2.75 1.65
N LEU A 184 15.01 -3.32 0.67
CA LEU A 184 15.57 -3.60 -0.64
C LEU A 184 14.55 -3.27 -1.72
N ALA A 185 15.05 -2.96 -2.92
CA ALA A 185 14.23 -2.78 -4.10
C ALA A 185 14.51 -3.89 -5.12
N VAL A 186 13.46 -4.32 -5.81
CA VAL A 186 13.53 -5.32 -6.88
C VAL A 186 12.88 -4.69 -8.10
N ARG A 187 13.64 -4.63 -9.21
CA ARG A 187 13.09 -4.18 -10.48
C ARG A 187 12.38 -5.35 -11.15
N GLU A 188 11.07 -5.25 -11.31
CA GLU A 188 10.25 -6.29 -11.94
C GLU A 188 8.95 -5.68 -12.46
N ARG A 189 8.36 -6.31 -13.48
CA ARG A 189 7.02 -5.96 -13.93
C ARG A 189 6.03 -6.25 -12.81
N LEU A 190 5.29 -5.23 -12.40
CA LEU A 190 4.29 -5.39 -11.34
C LEU A 190 3.15 -6.29 -11.82
N THR A 191 2.79 -7.25 -10.97
CA THR A 191 1.71 -8.22 -11.20
C THR A 191 0.67 -8.14 -10.11
N LEU A 192 -0.46 -8.81 -10.30
CA LEU A 192 -1.52 -8.89 -9.31
C LEU A 192 -1.01 -9.46 -7.98
N ASP A 193 -0.08 -10.41 -8.01
CA ASP A 193 0.49 -11.01 -6.80
C ASP A 193 1.24 -10.00 -5.93
N HIS A 194 1.89 -9.00 -6.54
CA HIS A 194 2.52 -7.90 -5.81
C HIS A 194 1.50 -7.07 -5.02
N LEU A 195 0.32 -6.82 -5.61
CA LEU A 195 -0.77 -6.09 -4.96
C LEU A 195 -1.43 -6.90 -3.85
N MET A 196 -1.66 -8.19 -4.11
CA MET A 196 -2.19 -9.13 -3.12
C MET A 196 -1.24 -9.26 -1.92
N ALA A 197 0.07 -9.35 -2.18
CA ALA A 197 1.09 -9.35 -1.14
C ALA A 197 1.07 -8.05 -0.33
N SER A 198 1.12 -6.90 -1.01
CA SER A 198 1.17 -5.58 -0.39
C SER A 198 -0.05 -5.29 0.50
N SER A 199 -1.19 -5.93 0.21
CA SER A 199 -2.47 -5.75 0.94
C SER A 199 -2.78 -6.91 1.89
N ALA A 200 -1.87 -7.89 2.06
CA ALA A 200 -2.09 -9.05 2.91
C ALA A 200 -1.86 -8.73 4.39
N ILE A 201 -2.87 -8.13 5.03
CA ILE A 201 -2.86 -7.76 6.46
C ILE A 201 -2.51 -8.99 7.32
N PRO A 202 -1.53 -8.89 8.24
CA PRO A 202 -1.13 -10.00 9.12
C PRO A 202 -2.29 -10.63 9.84
N PHE A 203 -2.27 -11.97 9.92
CA PHE A 203 -3.30 -12.80 10.55
C PHE A 203 -4.67 -12.76 9.84
N VAL A 204 -4.99 -11.70 9.12
CA VAL A 204 -6.25 -11.52 8.40
C VAL A 204 -6.20 -12.20 7.04
N PHE A 205 -5.17 -11.91 6.22
CA PHE A 205 -5.03 -12.41 4.86
C PHE A 205 -3.77 -13.27 4.69
N PRO A 206 -3.77 -14.22 3.73
CA PRO A 206 -2.64 -15.11 3.53
C PRO A 206 -1.45 -14.36 2.91
N ALA A 207 -0.24 -14.69 3.38
CA ALA A 207 0.99 -14.23 2.76
C ALA A 207 1.12 -14.78 1.33
N VAL A 208 1.67 -13.98 0.43
CA VAL A 208 1.86 -14.34 -0.98
C VAL A 208 3.33 -14.66 -1.22
N LYS A 209 3.59 -15.74 -1.97
CA LYS A 209 4.95 -16.14 -2.31
C LYS A 209 5.40 -15.37 -3.55
N LEU A 210 6.44 -14.54 -3.43
CA LEU A 210 7.04 -13.79 -4.53
C LEU A 210 8.54 -14.06 -4.62
N ASP A 211 9.12 -13.78 -5.78
CA ASP A 211 10.57 -13.79 -5.94
C ASP A 211 11.16 -12.51 -5.33
N VAL A 212 12.30 -12.66 -4.67
CA VAL A 212 13.14 -11.57 -4.20
C VAL A 212 14.57 -11.93 -4.56
N GLN A 213 15.12 -11.28 -5.60
CA GLN A 213 16.50 -11.51 -6.06
C GLN A 213 16.80 -12.98 -6.37
N GLY A 214 15.88 -13.68 -7.04
CA GLY A 214 16.00 -15.08 -7.42
C GLY A 214 15.71 -16.07 -6.30
N ARG A 215 15.13 -15.61 -5.18
CA ARG A 215 14.77 -16.45 -4.03
C ARG A 215 13.28 -16.31 -3.67
N PRO A 216 12.59 -17.41 -3.35
CA PRO A 216 11.21 -17.34 -2.93
C PRO A 216 11.06 -16.78 -1.50
N HIS A 217 10.29 -15.71 -1.36
CA HIS A 217 9.95 -15.10 -0.08
C HIS A 217 8.43 -15.13 0.14
N TYR A 218 8.00 -15.19 1.39
CA TYR A 218 6.60 -14.93 1.76
C TYR A 218 6.44 -13.46 2.14
N LEU A 219 5.65 -12.74 1.35
CA LEU A 219 5.39 -11.32 1.51
C LEU A 219 3.99 -11.12 2.09
N GLY A 220 3.87 -10.14 2.99
CA GLY A 220 2.61 -9.63 3.53
C GLY A 220 2.54 -8.11 3.42
N ASP A 221 1.58 -7.54 4.14
CA ASP A 221 1.24 -6.12 4.02
C ASP A 221 2.45 -5.19 4.17
N GLY A 222 2.68 -4.34 3.16
CA GLY A 222 3.87 -3.50 3.11
C GLY A 222 3.88 -2.34 4.09
N SER A 223 2.76 -2.04 4.74
CA SER A 223 2.66 -0.98 5.75
C SER A 223 3.14 -1.43 7.14
N MET A 224 3.38 -2.74 7.33
CA MET A 224 3.91 -3.27 8.59
C MET A 224 5.33 -2.76 8.87
N ARG A 225 5.52 -1.89 9.86
CA ARG A 225 6.85 -1.32 10.22
C ARG A 225 7.53 -0.52 9.11
N GLN A 226 6.78 0.02 8.15
CA GLN A 226 7.32 0.76 7.00
C GLN A 226 8.09 2.02 7.41
N ALA A 227 9.42 1.92 7.50
CA ALA A 227 10.24 2.97 8.10
C ALA A 227 10.58 4.18 7.19
N ALA A 228 10.48 4.05 5.87
CA ALA A 228 10.76 5.15 4.93
C ALA A 228 9.87 5.10 3.68
N PRO A 229 8.56 5.40 3.83
CA PRO A 229 7.60 5.38 2.72
C PRO A 229 7.94 6.33 1.57
N ILE A 230 8.75 7.37 1.78
CA ILE A 230 9.16 8.34 0.75
C ILE A 230 10.32 7.81 -0.11
N SER A 231 11.11 6.89 0.42
CA SER A 231 12.34 6.38 -0.20
C SER A 231 12.16 5.90 -1.64
N PRO A 232 11.10 5.15 -2.02
CA PRO A 232 10.91 4.72 -3.40
C PRO A 232 10.80 5.89 -4.39
N ALA A 233 10.00 6.91 -4.07
CA ALA A 233 9.80 8.03 -4.98
C ALA A 233 11.11 8.79 -5.25
N ILE A 234 11.96 8.96 -4.23
CA ILE A 234 13.27 9.60 -4.36
C ILE A 234 14.17 8.78 -5.29
N HIS A 235 14.26 7.46 -5.07
CA HIS A 235 15.09 6.59 -5.89
C HIS A 235 14.61 6.49 -7.35
N LEU A 236 13.31 6.65 -7.57
CA LEU A 236 12.72 6.72 -8.91
C LEU A 236 12.91 8.09 -9.59
N GLY A 237 13.59 9.04 -8.93
CA GLY A 237 13.97 10.33 -9.51
C GLY A 237 12.93 11.43 -9.35
N ALA A 238 12.14 11.41 -8.28
CA ALA A 238 11.18 12.48 -7.99
C ALA A 238 11.87 13.76 -7.49
N ASP A 239 11.51 14.90 -8.08
CA ASP A 239 11.91 16.24 -7.63
C ASP A 239 10.90 16.85 -6.64
N ARG A 240 9.63 16.46 -6.79
CA ARG A 240 8.51 16.88 -5.95
C ARG A 240 7.71 15.67 -5.56
N ILE A 241 7.25 15.62 -4.31
CA ILE A 241 6.54 14.45 -3.78
C ILE A 241 5.26 14.94 -3.13
N LEU A 242 4.12 14.43 -3.60
CA LEU A 242 2.85 14.51 -2.91
C LEU A 242 2.60 13.20 -2.18
N VAL A 243 2.43 13.27 -0.87
CA VAL A 243 2.07 12.13 -0.04
C VAL A 243 0.62 12.27 0.39
N VAL A 244 -0.19 11.22 0.19
CA VAL A 244 -1.56 11.15 0.70
C VAL A 244 -1.65 10.00 1.69
N GLY A 245 -1.50 10.35 2.98
CA GLY A 245 -1.66 9.41 4.09
C GLY A 245 -3.12 9.09 4.36
N ALA A 246 -3.42 7.82 4.64
CA ALA A 246 -4.72 7.39 5.19
C ALA A 246 -4.75 7.43 6.74
N GLY A 247 -3.59 7.62 7.38
CA GLY A 247 -3.43 7.90 8.80
C GLY A 247 -3.67 9.37 9.13
N ARG A 248 -4.11 9.66 10.36
CA ARG A 248 -4.23 11.04 10.86
C ARG A 248 -2.86 11.46 11.39
N LEU A 249 -2.18 12.39 10.71
CA LEU A 249 -0.89 12.96 11.17
C LEU A 249 -1.01 13.68 12.53
N HIS A 250 -2.22 14.05 12.93
CA HIS A 250 -2.57 14.60 14.24
C HIS A 250 -3.88 13.94 14.68
N GLU A 251 -3.85 13.07 15.69
CA GLU A 251 -5.05 12.82 16.49
C GLU A 251 -5.35 14.12 17.25
N PRO A 252 -6.59 14.67 17.21
CA PRO A 252 -7.05 15.44 18.35
C PRO A 252 -6.85 14.54 19.57
N GLN A 253 -6.35 15.08 20.69
CA GLN A 253 -6.50 14.40 21.98
C GLN A 253 -8.01 14.28 22.24
N GLU A 254 -8.68 13.32 21.62
CA GLU A 254 -9.90 12.77 22.16
C GLU A 254 -9.48 12.31 23.55
N THR A 255 -10.13 12.88 24.56
CA THR A 255 -10.03 12.45 25.94
C THR A 255 -10.32 10.94 25.95
N ARG A 256 -9.28 10.12 25.83
CA ARG A 256 -9.41 8.68 25.96
C ARG A 256 -10.00 8.51 27.35
N PRO A 257 -11.22 7.98 27.49
CA PRO A 257 -11.72 7.66 28.82
C PRO A 257 -10.63 6.80 29.46
N MET A 258 -10.14 7.23 30.62
CA MET A 258 -9.18 6.45 31.37
C MET A 258 -9.90 5.16 31.75
N ALA A 259 -9.80 4.15 30.90
CA ALA A 259 -10.35 2.84 31.18
C ALA A 259 -9.56 2.31 32.38
N THR A 260 -10.19 2.36 33.56
CA THR A 260 -9.68 1.84 34.82
C THR A 260 -9.73 0.32 34.89
N GLU A 261 -10.35 -0.33 33.90
CA GLU A 261 -10.45 -1.79 33.80
C GLU A 261 -9.36 -2.40 32.92
N TYR A 262 -8.92 -3.60 33.28
CA TYR A 262 -7.93 -4.36 32.53
C TYR A 262 -8.43 -4.63 31.10
N PRO A 263 -7.63 -4.36 30.06
CA PRO A 263 -8.08 -4.50 28.68
C PRO A 263 -8.35 -5.97 28.34
N ASN A 264 -9.44 -6.22 27.61
CA ASN A 264 -9.75 -7.55 27.13
C ASN A 264 -8.80 -7.98 25.99
N LEU A 265 -8.76 -9.29 25.70
CA LEU A 265 -7.84 -9.85 24.70
C LEU A 265 -8.01 -9.23 23.31
N ALA A 266 -9.23 -8.86 22.91
CA ALA A 266 -9.49 -8.21 21.64
C ALA A 266 -8.95 -6.77 21.59
N GLN A 267 -9.04 -6.03 22.71
CA GLN A 267 -8.43 -4.70 22.84
C GLN A 267 -6.90 -4.79 22.79
N ILE A 268 -6.29 -5.76 23.49
CA ILE A 268 -4.84 -6.00 23.43
C ILE A 268 -4.40 -6.39 22.02
N ALA A 269 -5.12 -7.30 21.36
CA ALA A 269 -4.84 -7.69 19.98
C ALA A 269 -4.99 -6.51 19.01
N GLY A 270 -6.03 -5.68 19.18
CA GLY A 270 -6.24 -4.46 18.40
C GLY A 270 -5.11 -3.45 18.60
N HIS A 271 -4.66 -3.24 19.84
CA HIS A 271 -3.51 -2.40 20.15
C HIS A 271 -2.21 -2.93 19.53
N ALA A 272 -1.95 -4.24 19.62
CA ALA A 272 -0.80 -4.88 19.00
C ALA A 272 -0.82 -4.77 17.47
N MET A 273 -1.99 -4.91 16.84
CA MET A 273 -2.15 -4.71 15.40
C MET A 273 -1.92 -3.25 15.01
N SER A 274 -2.48 -2.29 15.75
CA SER A 274 -2.28 -0.87 15.50
C SER A 274 -0.81 -0.46 15.64
N SER A 275 -0.04 -1.09 16.52
CA SER A 275 1.38 -0.79 16.72
C SER A 275 2.29 -1.42 15.65
N ILE A 276 1.82 -2.41 14.90
CA ILE A 276 2.54 -2.92 13.71
C ILE A 276 2.45 -1.92 12.56
N PHE A 277 1.35 -1.16 12.49
CA PHE A 277 1.12 -0.09 11.52
C PHE A 277 1.55 1.29 12.02
N LEU A 278 2.60 1.35 12.86
CA LEU A 278 3.16 2.61 13.32
C LEU A 278 3.47 3.52 12.12
N ASP A 279 2.89 4.72 12.15
CA ASP A 279 2.96 5.66 11.05
C ASP A 279 4.33 6.37 11.05
N ALA A 280 5.32 5.74 10.42
CA ALA A 280 6.64 6.37 10.24
C ALA A 280 6.62 7.48 9.19
N LEU A 281 5.49 7.73 8.52
CA LEU A 281 5.40 8.75 7.50
C LEU A 281 5.70 10.14 8.05
N ALA A 282 5.17 10.48 9.23
CA ALA A 282 5.42 11.77 9.88
C ALA A 282 6.92 12.01 10.09
N VAL A 283 7.61 11.00 10.63
CA VAL A 283 9.06 11.05 10.88
C VAL A 283 9.86 11.11 9.58
N ASP A 284 9.44 10.38 8.55
CA ASP A 284 10.08 10.40 7.23
C ASP A 284 9.91 11.77 6.54
N ILE A 285 8.71 12.37 6.62
CA ILE A 285 8.44 13.73 6.12
C ILE A 285 9.33 14.75 6.85
N GLU A 286 9.37 14.70 8.18
CA GLU A 286 10.19 15.62 8.98
C GLU A 286 11.68 15.50 8.59
N ARG A 287 12.16 14.27 8.44
CA ARG A 287 13.53 14.02 7.99
C ARG A 287 13.79 14.62 6.61
N MET A 288 12.87 14.46 5.66
CA MET A 288 13.02 15.02 4.31
C MET A 288 12.96 16.54 4.29
N GLN A 289 12.09 17.15 5.09
CA GLN A 289 12.04 18.60 5.24
C GLN A 289 13.36 19.15 5.80
N ARG A 290 13.95 18.48 6.80
CA ARG A 290 15.26 18.84 7.33
C ARG A 290 16.35 18.74 6.27
N VAL A 291 16.41 17.64 5.52
CA VAL A 291 17.39 17.48 4.42
C VAL A 291 17.23 18.59 3.37
N ASN A 292 15.99 18.86 2.93
CA ASN A 292 15.70 19.92 1.97
C ASN A 292 16.13 21.30 2.49
N SER A 293 15.88 21.60 3.76
CA SER A 293 16.33 22.84 4.39
C SER A 293 17.85 22.95 4.41
N THR A 294 18.56 21.87 4.77
CA THR A 294 20.03 21.85 4.74
C THR A 294 20.57 22.07 3.32
N LEU A 295 20.01 21.41 2.31
CA LEU A 295 20.43 21.57 0.91
C LEU A 295 20.21 23.00 0.40
N ARG A 296 19.15 23.70 0.85
CA ARG A 296 18.91 25.11 0.50
C ARG A 296 19.97 26.07 1.07
N LEU A 297 20.68 25.66 2.12
CA LEU A 297 21.77 26.44 2.71
C LEU A 297 23.10 26.23 1.99
N LEU A 298 23.21 25.19 1.16
CA LEU A 298 24.38 24.96 0.32
C LEU A 298 24.20 25.77 -0.98
N THR A 299 25.16 26.65 -1.29
CA THR A 299 25.20 27.39 -2.55
C THR A 299 25.43 26.42 -3.73
N PRO A 300 24.84 26.66 -4.92
CA PRO A 300 24.96 25.77 -6.08
C PRO A 300 26.39 25.54 -6.56
#